data_AF-A0A5B0BRJ2-F1
#
_entry.id   AF-A0A5B0BRJ2-F1
#
_cell.length_a   1.000
_cell.length_b   1.000
_cell.length_c   1.000
_cell.angle_alpha   90.00
_cell.angle_beta   90.00
_cell.angle_gamma   90.00
#
_symmetry.space_group_name_H-M   'P 1'
#
loop_
_entity.id
_entity.type
_entity.pdbx_description
1 polymer ?
#
loop_
_entity_poly.entity_id
_entity_poly.type
_entity_poly.pdbx_seq_one_letter_code
_entity_poly.pdbx_strand_id
1 'polypeptide(L)'
;MPDTVPDDTHQQTQATGEIVLRHHLCWKRRDLDGVMAHYHPDIQYNDFFQNRVVGFAELREYLRASMPRDQAMRPTVSRLGLSPQQLSYLANDLQQYFQHQQPYLDPELDLQRVAKECGYSRNQISYLLNQVLGQSFYRYVNQTRLQHLLATLDKATPPIRIDELAFAAGFNSLSAFYSCFRQHTGLSPKAYVKQISLRARAQDAP
;
A
#
# COMPACT_ATOMS: atom_id res chain seq x y z
N MET A 1 0.88 16.83 47.18
CA MET A 1 0.08 15.60 47.24
C MET A 1 -0.09 15.14 45.80
N PRO A 2 0.32 13.91 45.43
CA PRO A 2 0.43 13.51 44.04
C PRO A 2 -0.93 13.08 43.48
N ASP A 3 -1.27 13.60 42.30
CA ASP A 3 -2.37 13.14 41.44
C ASP A 3 -1.99 11.79 40.81
N THR A 4 -2.60 10.71 41.29
CA THR A 4 -2.56 9.41 40.60
C THR A 4 -3.61 9.40 39.50
N VAL A 5 -3.16 9.59 38.26
CA VAL A 5 -3.94 9.24 37.05
C VAL A 5 -4.16 7.72 37.08
N PRO A 6 -5.40 7.22 36.94
CA PRO A 6 -5.64 5.79 36.95
C PRO A 6 -4.96 5.13 35.73
N ASP A 7 -4.22 4.07 36.02
CA ASP A 7 -3.48 3.24 35.07
C ASP A 7 -4.47 2.47 34.18
N ASP A 8 -4.52 2.82 32.89
CA ASP A 8 -5.31 2.15 31.86
C ASP A 8 -4.76 0.71 31.66
N THR A 9 -5.30 -0.22 32.44
CA THR A 9 -4.96 -1.64 32.36
C THR A 9 -5.23 -2.21 30.96
N HIS A 10 -4.30 -3.04 30.45
CA HIS A 10 -4.38 -3.74 29.15
C HIS A 10 -5.73 -4.44 28.87
N GLN A 11 -6.48 -4.83 29.91
CA GLN A 11 -7.82 -5.43 29.79
C GLN A 11 -8.88 -4.43 29.30
N GLN A 12 -8.81 -3.16 29.70
CA GLN A 12 -9.73 -2.11 29.24
C GLN A 12 -9.49 -1.79 27.76
N THR A 13 -8.24 -1.83 27.29
CA THR A 13 -7.88 -1.68 25.87
C THR A 13 -8.43 -2.80 25.00
N GLN A 14 -8.39 -4.06 25.47
CA GLN A 14 -8.94 -5.21 24.76
C GLN A 14 -10.48 -5.18 24.72
N ALA A 15 -11.12 -4.88 25.85
CA ALA A 15 -12.58 -4.74 25.92
C ALA A 15 -13.10 -3.60 25.02
N THR A 16 -12.37 -2.49 24.94
CA THR A 16 -12.68 -1.38 24.01
C THR A 16 -12.56 -1.83 22.55
N GLY A 17 -11.51 -2.60 22.22
CA GLY A 17 -11.33 -3.16 20.88
C GLY A 17 -12.46 -4.10 20.46
N GLU A 18 -12.94 -4.97 21.36
CA GLU A 18 -14.05 -5.88 21.08
C GLU A 18 -15.36 -5.15 20.83
N ILE A 19 -15.65 -4.07 21.57
CA ILE A 19 -16.85 -3.26 21.38
C ILE A 19 -16.81 -2.54 20.03
N VAL A 20 -15.66 -1.96 19.66
CA VAL A 20 -15.48 -1.31 18.36
C VAL A 20 -15.62 -2.31 17.21
N LEU A 21 -15.06 -3.51 17.35
CA LEU A 21 -15.18 -4.58 16.37
C LEU A 21 -16.63 -5.06 16.24
N ARG A 22 -17.33 -5.25 17.36
CA ARG A 22 -18.75 -5.64 17.37
C ARG A 22 -19.61 -4.61 16.66
N HIS A 23 -19.44 -3.33 16.99
CA HIS A 23 -20.12 -2.23 16.33
C HIS A 23 -19.83 -2.22 14.81
N HIS A 24 -18.56 -2.36 14.42
CA HIS A 24 -18.15 -2.42 13.01
C HIS A 24 -18.79 -3.59 12.26
N LEU A 25 -18.87 -4.77 12.89
CA LEU A 25 -19.48 -5.96 12.31
C LEU A 25 -21.00 -5.81 12.17
N CYS A 26 -21.70 -5.28 13.17
CA CYS A 26 -23.14 -5.02 13.09
C CYS A 26 -23.45 -3.99 12.00
N TRP A 27 -22.65 -2.92 11.89
CA TRP A 27 -22.75 -1.91 10.84
C TRP A 27 -22.59 -2.53 9.44
N LYS A 28 -21.58 -3.39 9.26
CA LYS A 28 -21.30 -4.07 7.99
C LYS A 28 -22.38 -5.09 7.61
N ARG A 29 -23.01 -5.74 8.59
CA ARG A 29 -24.06 -6.74 8.40
C ARG A 29 -25.47 -6.14 8.30
N ARG A 30 -25.60 -4.82 8.40
CA ARG A 30 -26.89 -4.09 8.49
C ARG A 30 -27.77 -4.59 9.64
N ASP A 31 -27.12 -5.02 10.72
CA ASP A 31 -27.79 -5.41 11.95
C ASP A 31 -28.15 -4.14 12.73
N LEU A 32 -29.31 -3.59 12.41
CA LEU A 32 -29.81 -2.34 12.97
C LEU A 32 -30.03 -2.46 14.48
N ASP A 33 -30.49 -3.61 14.95
CA ASP A 33 -30.76 -3.85 16.37
C ASP A 33 -29.44 -3.95 17.15
N GLY A 34 -28.43 -4.62 16.60
CA GLY A 34 -27.09 -4.68 17.19
C GLY A 34 -26.39 -3.31 17.25
N VAL A 35 -26.54 -2.47 16.23
CA VAL A 35 -26.01 -1.08 16.27
C VAL A 35 -26.79 -0.23 17.25
N MET A 36 -28.12 -0.32 17.25
CA MET A 36 -29.00 0.47 18.13
C MET A 36 -28.78 0.18 19.62
N ALA A 37 -28.37 -1.04 19.98
CA ALA A 37 -28.07 -1.42 21.35
C ALA A 37 -26.91 -0.62 21.99
N HIS A 38 -26.09 0.07 21.18
CA HIS A 38 -25.01 0.93 21.66
C HIS A 38 -25.45 2.38 21.95
N TYR A 39 -26.70 2.75 21.64
CA TYR A 39 -27.23 4.10 21.79
C TYR A 39 -28.28 4.16 22.91
N HIS A 40 -28.26 5.24 23.68
CA HIS A 40 -29.12 5.46 24.83
C HIS A 40 -30.32 6.35 24.46
N PRO A 41 -31.54 6.04 24.95
CA PRO A 41 -32.76 6.73 24.55
C PRO A 41 -32.83 8.21 24.90
N ASP A 42 -32.24 8.60 26.03
CA ASP A 42 -32.31 9.97 26.54
C ASP A 42 -31.21 10.90 25.99
N ILE A 43 -30.34 10.39 25.12
CA ILE A 43 -29.22 11.15 24.56
C ILE A 43 -29.57 11.63 23.14
N GLN A 44 -29.31 12.90 22.89
CA GLN A 44 -29.33 13.45 21.53
C GLN A 44 -27.95 13.29 20.90
N TYR A 45 -27.90 12.68 19.71
CA TYR A 45 -26.67 12.37 19.01
C TYR A 45 -26.42 13.40 17.92
N ASN A 46 -25.23 13.99 17.90
CA ASN A 46 -24.85 14.95 16.87
C ASN A 46 -24.06 14.25 15.76
N ASP A 47 -24.59 14.31 14.53
CA ASP A 47 -23.81 14.01 13.34
C ASP A 47 -23.07 15.28 12.90
N PHE A 48 -21.78 15.30 13.20
CA PHE A 48 -20.89 16.39 12.84
C PHE A 48 -20.75 16.60 11.33
N PHE A 49 -20.86 15.55 10.52
CA PHE A 49 -20.66 15.64 9.06
C PHE A 49 -21.88 16.22 8.34
N GLN A 50 -23.08 15.97 8.86
CA GLN A 50 -24.33 16.52 8.32
C GLN A 50 -24.84 17.72 9.12
N ASN A 51 -24.09 18.15 10.15
CA ASN A 51 -24.45 19.21 11.08
C ASN A 51 -25.88 19.07 11.61
N ARG A 52 -26.24 17.84 12.04
CA ARG A 52 -27.60 17.48 12.44
C ARG A 52 -27.60 16.81 13.80
N VAL A 53 -28.54 17.23 14.65
CA VAL A 53 -28.86 16.53 15.91
C VAL A 53 -29.99 15.54 15.67
N VAL A 54 -29.81 14.31 16.13
CA VAL A 54 -30.73 13.19 15.95
C VAL A 54 -31.09 12.61 17.32
N GLY A 55 -32.38 12.63 17.67
CA GLY A 55 -32.90 11.98 18.87
C GLY A 55 -33.15 10.48 18.65
N PHE A 56 -33.25 9.70 19.73
CA PHE A 56 -33.38 8.24 19.66
C PHE A 56 -34.54 7.74 18.78
N ALA A 57 -35.68 8.44 18.78
CA ALA A 57 -36.84 8.09 17.95
C ALA A 57 -36.55 8.16 16.43
N GLU A 58 -35.70 9.10 16.00
CA GLU A 58 -35.30 9.28 14.60
C GLU A 58 -34.03 8.51 14.26
N LEU A 59 -33.25 8.14 15.28
CA LEU A 59 -31.94 7.52 15.15
C LEU A 59 -32.00 6.20 14.40
N ARG A 60 -33.03 5.38 14.64
CA ARG A 60 -33.21 4.09 13.97
C ARG A 60 -33.30 4.25 12.44
N GLU A 61 -34.11 5.20 11.98
CA GLU A 61 -34.29 5.45 10.55
C GLU A 61 -33.08 6.18 9.95
N TYR A 62 -32.50 7.11 10.69
CA TYR A 62 -31.26 7.79 10.30
C TYR A 62 -30.10 6.81 10.11
N LEU A 63 -29.85 5.89 11.06
CA LEU A 63 -28.80 4.87 10.94
C LEU A 63 -29.09 3.92 9.79
N ARG A 64 -30.35 3.51 9.59
CA ARG A 64 -30.76 2.67 8.46
C ARG A 64 -30.47 3.33 7.11
N ALA A 65 -30.71 4.63 6.99
CA ALA A 65 -30.46 5.40 5.78
C ALA A 65 -28.96 5.61 5.52
N SER A 66 -28.18 5.80 6.59
CA SER A 66 -26.72 6.00 6.57
C SER A 66 -25.92 4.70 6.46
N MET A 67 -26.53 3.54 6.73
CA MET A 67 -25.88 2.24 6.58
C MET A 67 -25.49 1.99 5.11
N PRO A 68 -24.33 1.36 4.87
CA PRO A 68 -23.87 1.05 3.52
C PRO A 68 -24.91 0.22 2.77
N ARG A 69 -25.48 0.80 1.72
CA ARG A 69 -26.35 0.08 0.77
C ARG A 69 -25.47 -0.90 -0.02
N ASP A 70 -26.07 -2.00 -0.48
CA ASP A 70 -25.47 -3.18 -1.17
C ASP A 70 -24.33 -2.88 -2.18
N GLN A 71 -24.24 -1.66 -2.70
CA GLN A 71 -23.13 -1.15 -3.52
C GLN A 71 -21.75 -1.20 -2.81
N ALA A 72 -21.69 -1.11 -1.48
CA ALA A 72 -20.45 -1.22 -0.71
C ALA A 72 -19.94 -2.67 -0.53
N MET A 73 -20.79 -3.67 -0.81
CA MET A 73 -20.47 -5.09 -0.66
C MET A 73 -20.01 -5.78 -1.95
N ARG A 74 -20.11 -5.10 -3.12
CA ARG A 74 -19.50 -5.63 -4.34
C ARG A 74 -17.98 -5.64 -4.17
N PRO A 75 -17.31 -6.80 -4.37
CA PRO A 75 -15.86 -6.87 -4.30
C PRO A 75 -15.29 -5.80 -5.22
N THR A 76 -14.29 -5.05 -4.75
CA THR A 76 -13.72 -3.90 -5.45
C THR A 76 -13.35 -4.24 -6.90
N VAL A 77 -12.95 -5.49 -7.15
CA VAL A 77 -12.76 -6.10 -8.47
C VAL A 77 -13.94 -5.87 -9.42
N SER A 78 -15.16 -6.19 -8.98
CA SER A 78 -16.38 -6.08 -9.80
C SER A 78 -16.80 -4.63 -10.05
N ARG A 79 -16.48 -3.71 -9.12
CA ARG A 79 -16.71 -2.26 -9.33
C ARG A 79 -15.76 -1.66 -10.37
N LEU A 80 -14.59 -2.27 -10.56
CA LEU A 80 -13.61 -1.88 -11.56
C LEU A 80 -13.84 -2.55 -12.93
N GLY A 81 -14.93 -3.32 -13.06
CA GLY A 81 -15.25 -4.07 -14.29
C GLY A 81 -14.20 -5.14 -14.62
N LEU A 82 -13.53 -5.68 -13.60
CA LEU A 82 -12.48 -6.69 -13.76
C LEU A 82 -13.05 -8.08 -13.45
N SER A 83 -12.70 -9.06 -14.28
CA SER A 83 -12.83 -10.49 -14.02
C SER A 83 -11.45 -11.07 -13.65
N PRO A 84 -11.37 -12.30 -13.10
CA PRO A 84 -10.08 -12.95 -12.86
C PRO A 84 -9.22 -13.05 -14.13
N GLN A 85 -9.84 -13.30 -15.28
CA GLN A 85 -9.14 -13.35 -16.57
C GLN A 85 -8.61 -11.96 -16.98
N GLN A 86 -9.40 -10.90 -16.77
CA GLN A 86 -8.95 -9.53 -17.03
C GLN A 86 -7.83 -9.09 -16.10
N LEU A 87 -7.83 -9.54 -14.83
CA LEU A 87 -6.71 -9.31 -13.91
C LEU A 87 -5.42 -9.98 -14.40
N SER A 88 -5.52 -11.19 -14.95
CA SER A 88 -4.36 -11.86 -15.56
C SER A 88 -3.82 -11.12 -16.79
N TYR A 89 -4.71 -10.63 -17.68
CA TYR A 89 -4.27 -9.81 -18.81
C TYR A 89 -3.63 -8.50 -18.35
N LEU A 90 -4.27 -7.77 -17.44
CA LEU A 90 -3.74 -6.56 -16.83
C LEU A 90 -2.34 -6.77 -16.22
N ALA A 91 -2.13 -7.89 -15.51
CA ALA A 91 -0.84 -8.23 -14.92
C ALA A 91 0.22 -8.51 -16.00
N ASN A 92 -0.14 -9.27 -17.04
CA ASN A 92 0.74 -9.55 -18.16
C ASN A 92 1.11 -8.27 -18.92
N ASP A 93 0.16 -7.41 -19.21
CA ASP A 93 0.38 -6.15 -19.94
C ASP A 93 1.30 -5.22 -19.15
N LEU A 94 1.07 -5.10 -17.83
CA LEU A 94 1.95 -4.35 -16.95
C LEU A 94 3.38 -4.92 -16.97
N GLN A 95 3.52 -6.24 -16.91
CA GLN A 95 4.84 -6.89 -16.95
C GLN A 95 5.53 -6.64 -18.29
N GLN A 96 4.83 -6.83 -19.42
CA GLN A 96 5.37 -6.62 -20.75
C GLN A 96 5.77 -5.16 -20.98
N TYR A 97 4.94 -4.21 -20.54
CA TYR A 97 5.26 -2.79 -20.58
C TYR A 97 6.56 -2.48 -19.81
N PHE A 98 6.71 -3.02 -18.59
CA PHE A 98 7.92 -2.84 -17.79
C PHE A 98 9.15 -3.49 -18.43
N GLN A 99 9.00 -4.65 -19.07
CA GLN A 99 10.10 -5.36 -19.73
C GLN A 99 10.56 -4.68 -21.02
N HIS A 100 9.63 -4.22 -21.86
CA HIS A 100 9.96 -3.68 -23.18
C HIS A 100 10.30 -2.20 -23.16
N GLN A 101 9.55 -1.38 -22.41
CA GLN A 101 9.71 0.08 -22.42
C GLN A 101 10.63 0.57 -21.31
N GLN A 102 10.95 -0.28 -20.33
CA GLN A 102 11.78 0.06 -19.17
C GLN A 102 11.40 1.40 -18.52
N PRO A 103 10.09 1.67 -18.28
CA PRO A 103 9.60 2.96 -17.79
C PRO A 103 10.16 3.30 -16.41
N TYR A 104 10.61 2.30 -15.65
CA TYR A 104 11.23 2.46 -14.35
C TYR A 104 12.54 3.27 -14.39
N LEU A 105 13.17 3.42 -15.55
CA LEU A 105 14.35 4.29 -15.71
C LEU A 105 13.97 5.79 -15.66
N ASP A 106 12.72 6.14 -15.93
CA ASP A 106 12.23 7.51 -15.81
C ASP A 106 12.07 7.87 -14.31
N PRO A 107 12.82 8.86 -13.79
CA PRO A 107 12.66 9.36 -12.42
C PRO A 107 11.24 9.88 -12.14
N GLU A 108 10.58 10.49 -13.13
CA GLU A 108 9.25 11.08 -12.99
C GLU A 108 8.10 10.09 -13.18
N LEU A 109 8.40 8.79 -13.32
CA LEU A 109 7.38 7.78 -13.52
C LEU A 109 6.34 7.79 -12.38
N ASP A 110 5.08 7.96 -12.77
CA ASP A 110 3.95 7.88 -11.87
C ASP A 110 2.93 6.82 -12.31
N LEU A 111 2.01 6.50 -11.41
CA LEU A 111 0.97 5.49 -11.63
C LEU A 111 0.01 5.87 -12.78
N GLN A 112 -0.19 7.16 -13.02
CA GLN A 112 -1.11 7.64 -14.04
C GLN A 112 -0.52 7.46 -15.45
N ARG A 113 0.77 7.74 -15.63
CA ARG A 113 1.53 7.45 -16.86
C ARG A 113 1.46 5.96 -17.17
N VAL A 114 1.79 5.09 -16.21
CA VAL A 114 1.72 3.63 -16.41
C VAL A 114 0.32 3.17 -16.81
N ALA A 115 -0.72 3.67 -16.13
CA ALA A 115 -2.09 3.30 -16.45
C ALA A 115 -2.48 3.70 -17.87
N LYS A 116 -2.12 4.92 -18.30
CA LYS A 116 -2.36 5.42 -19.64
C LYS A 116 -1.66 4.57 -20.70
N GLU A 117 -0.37 4.27 -20.53
CA GLU A 117 0.42 3.50 -21.49
C GLU A 117 -0.03 2.03 -21.59
N CYS A 118 -0.52 1.46 -20.48
CA CYS A 118 -1.08 0.11 -20.50
C CYS A 118 -2.55 0.07 -20.97
N GLY A 119 -3.21 1.22 -21.20
CA GLY A 119 -4.61 1.26 -21.63
C GLY A 119 -5.64 1.00 -20.52
N TYR A 120 -5.27 1.24 -19.26
CA TYR A 120 -6.11 0.99 -18.08
C TYR A 120 -6.37 2.25 -17.25
N SER A 121 -7.35 2.18 -16.36
CA SER A 121 -7.55 3.25 -15.37
C SER A 121 -6.52 3.17 -14.24
N ARG A 122 -6.17 4.32 -13.66
CA ARG A 122 -5.31 4.41 -12.47
C ARG A 122 -5.78 3.51 -11.33
N ASN A 123 -7.09 3.40 -11.15
CA ASN A 123 -7.69 2.57 -10.09
C ASN A 123 -7.51 1.06 -10.36
N GLN A 124 -7.57 0.61 -11.62
CA GLN A 124 -7.33 -0.79 -11.98
C GLN A 124 -5.87 -1.18 -11.72
N ILE A 125 -4.90 -0.36 -12.13
CA ILE A 125 -3.47 -0.63 -11.86
C ILE A 125 -3.19 -0.56 -10.36
N SER A 126 -3.74 0.44 -9.65
CA SER A 126 -3.63 0.53 -8.19
C SER A 126 -4.19 -0.72 -7.50
N TYR A 127 -5.33 -1.21 -7.97
CA TYR A 127 -5.97 -2.41 -7.43
C TYR A 127 -5.10 -3.64 -7.65
N LEU A 128 -4.59 -3.86 -8.87
CA LEU A 128 -3.68 -4.95 -9.17
C LEU A 128 -2.46 -4.93 -8.25
N LEU A 129 -1.77 -3.79 -8.16
CA LEU A 129 -0.54 -3.69 -7.38
C LEU A 129 -0.81 -3.92 -5.89
N ASN A 130 -1.76 -3.19 -5.31
CA ASN A 130 -1.98 -3.22 -3.86
C ASN A 130 -2.74 -4.47 -3.39
N GLN A 131 -3.77 -4.89 -4.11
CA GLN A 131 -4.68 -5.94 -3.66
C GLN A 131 -4.34 -7.32 -4.20
N VAL A 132 -3.75 -7.40 -5.40
CA VAL A 132 -3.38 -8.68 -6.02
C VAL A 132 -1.91 -9.00 -5.77
N LEU A 133 -1.00 -8.04 -6.01
CA LEU A 133 0.44 -8.24 -5.82
C LEU A 133 0.95 -7.89 -4.43
N GLY A 134 0.11 -7.29 -3.57
CA GLY A 134 0.46 -6.96 -2.19
C GLY A 134 1.58 -5.91 -2.07
N GLN A 135 1.70 -4.99 -3.03
CA GLN A 135 2.73 -3.97 -3.02
C GLN A 135 2.24 -2.63 -3.57
N SER A 136 2.74 -1.54 -2.99
CA SER A 136 2.47 -0.20 -3.53
C SER A 136 3.19 0.01 -4.86
N PHE A 137 2.70 0.96 -5.66
CA PHE A 137 3.32 1.36 -6.92
C PHE A 137 4.81 1.71 -6.77
N TYR A 138 5.14 2.56 -5.80
CA TYR A 138 6.53 2.96 -5.58
C TYR A 138 7.41 1.79 -5.15
N ARG A 139 6.87 0.83 -4.38
CA ARG A 139 7.60 -0.38 -4.03
C ARG A 139 7.88 -1.23 -5.27
N TYR A 140 6.87 -1.45 -6.11
CA TYR A 140 7.01 -2.19 -7.36
C TYR A 140 8.08 -1.56 -8.27
N VAL A 141 8.00 -0.26 -8.52
CA VAL A 141 8.96 0.46 -9.36
C VAL A 141 10.36 0.40 -8.77
N ASN A 142 10.54 0.71 -7.48
CA ASN A 142 11.86 0.72 -6.86
C ASN A 142 12.51 -0.68 -6.82
N GLN A 143 11.71 -1.74 -6.67
CA GLN A 143 12.21 -3.11 -6.76
C GLN A 143 12.72 -3.41 -8.17
N THR A 144 11.98 -3.03 -9.21
CA THR A 144 12.44 -3.20 -10.60
C THR A 144 13.70 -2.38 -10.91
N ARG A 145 13.76 -1.12 -10.46
CA ARG A 145 14.96 -0.27 -10.57
C ARG A 145 16.17 -0.93 -9.91
N LEU A 146 15.98 -1.48 -8.71
CA LEU A 146 17.04 -2.15 -7.97
C LEU A 146 17.51 -3.44 -8.68
N GLN A 147 16.59 -4.25 -9.21
CA GLN A 147 16.93 -5.44 -9.98
C GLN A 147 17.76 -5.08 -11.22
N HIS A 148 17.36 -4.04 -11.96
CA HIS A 148 18.12 -3.54 -13.11
C HIS A 148 19.53 -3.09 -12.68
N LEU A 149 19.64 -2.32 -11.60
CA LEU A 149 20.92 -1.86 -11.07
C LEU A 149 21.84 -3.01 -10.66
N LEU A 150 21.31 -4.04 -9.99
CA LEU A 150 22.09 -5.21 -9.57
C LEU A 150 22.62 -5.97 -10.79
N ALA A 151 21.79 -6.17 -11.82
CA ALA A 151 22.23 -6.79 -13.07
C ALA A 151 23.33 -5.99 -13.79
N THR A 152 23.30 -4.66 -13.69
CA THR A 152 24.36 -3.78 -14.22
C THR A 152 25.63 -3.85 -13.35
N LEU A 153 25.48 -3.90 -12.02
CA LEU A 153 26.60 -4.02 -11.09
C LEU A 153 27.38 -5.32 -11.26
N ASP A 154 26.72 -6.43 -11.52
CA ASP A 154 27.37 -7.73 -11.71
C ASP A 154 28.27 -7.77 -12.96
N LYS A 155 28.05 -6.85 -13.92
CA LYS A 155 28.86 -6.69 -15.13
C LYS A 155 29.84 -5.52 -15.05
N ALA A 156 29.76 -4.70 -14.01
CA ALA A 156 30.55 -3.49 -13.89
C ALA A 156 31.97 -3.80 -13.43
N THR A 157 32.96 -3.20 -14.09
CA THR A 157 34.36 -3.24 -13.66
C THR A 157 34.68 -2.08 -12.72
N PRO A 158 35.53 -2.28 -11.70
CA PRO A 158 35.98 -1.19 -10.83
C PRO A 158 36.73 -0.09 -11.61
N PRO A 159 36.62 1.20 -11.21
CA PRO A 159 35.92 1.72 -10.02
C PRO A 159 34.41 1.90 -10.24
N ILE A 160 33.60 1.37 -9.31
CA ILE A 160 32.13 1.45 -9.37
C ILE A 160 31.62 2.68 -8.60
N ARG A 161 30.92 3.57 -9.30
CA ARG A 161 30.24 4.74 -8.73
C ARG A 161 28.76 4.43 -8.52
N ILE A 162 28.47 3.76 -7.40
CA ILE A 162 27.13 3.19 -7.14
C ILE A 162 26.01 4.24 -7.07
N ASP A 163 26.32 5.44 -6.62
CA ASP A 163 25.34 6.53 -6.55
C ASP A 163 24.93 7.00 -7.95
N GLU A 164 25.86 7.04 -8.91
CA GLU A 164 25.57 7.37 -10.31
C GLU A 164 24.75 6.27 -10.98
N LEU A 165 25.06 5.00 -10.69
CA LEU A 165 24.25 3.88 -11.15
C LEU A 165 22.83 3.91 -10.59
N ALA A 166 22.65 4.37 -9.34
CA ALA A 166 21.33 4.55 -8.74
C ALA A 166 20.51 5.61 -9.49
N PHE A 167 21.11 6.76 -9.80
CA PHE A 167 20.42 7.78 -10.61
C PHE A 167 20.13 7.30 -12.03
N ALA A 168 21.08 6.60 -12.68
CA ALA A 168 20.88 6.02 -14.01
C ALA A 168 19.78 4.94 -14.02
N ALA A 169 19.58 4.24 -12.91
CA ALA A 169 18.49 3.30 -12.72
C ALA A 169 17.14 3.97 -12.40
N GLY A 170 17.06 5.30 -12.39
CA GLY A 170 15.82 6.07 -12.22
C GLY A 170 15.46 6.45 -10.79
N PHE A 171 16.34 6.27 -9.79
CA PHE A 171 16.04 6.71 -8.42
C PHE A 171 16.08 8.24 -8.29
N ASN A 172 15.03 8.84 -7.73
CA ASN A 172 14.97 10.28 -7.45
C ASN A 172 15.80 10.74 -6.24
N SER A 173 16.17 9.82 -5.35
CA SER A 173 16.98 10.15 -4.17
C SER A 173 17.81 8.98 -3.70
N LEU A 174 19.00 9.28 -3.19
CA LEU A 174 19.87 8.29 -2.57
C LEU A 174 19.26 7.67 -1.31
N SER A 175 18.43 8.42 -0.57
CA SER A 175 17.73 7.90 0.60
C SER A 175 16.75 6.78 0.24
N ALA A 176 15.98 6.95 -0.84
CA ALA A 176 15.09 5.91 -1.35
C ALA A 176 15.87 4.70 -1.87
N PHE A 177 16.95 4.95 -2.60
CA PHE A 177 17.87 3.91 -3.07
C PHE A 177 18.46 3.09 -1.92
N TYR A 178 19.10 3.73 -0.94
CA TYR A 178 19.75 3.05 0.18
C TYR A 178 18.77 2.24 1.02
N SER A 179 17.57 2.77 1.23
CA SER A 179 16.51 2.06 1.96
C SER A 179 16.06 0.81 1.20
N CYS A 180 15.77 0.95 -0.10
CA CYS A 180 15.37 -0.16 -0.95
C CYS A 180 16.48 -1.22 -1.09
N PHE A 181 17.72 -0.78 -1.29
CA PHE A 181 18.89 -1.64 -1.43
C PHE A 181 19.11 -2.49 -0.17
N ARG A 182 19.09 -1.86 1.00
CA ARG A 182 19.27 -2.58 2.28
C ARG A 182 18.11 -3.52 2.55
N GLN A 183 16.87 -3.10 2.28
CA GLN A 183 15.70 -3.95 2.46
C GLN A 183 15.76 -5.21 1.59
N HIS A 184 16.28 -5.11 0.37
CA HIS A 184 16.33 -6.25 -0.55
C HIS A 184 17.55 -7.14 -0.37
N THR A 185 18.73 -6.55 -0.13
CA THR A 185 20.01 -7.29 -0.08
C THR A 185 20.49 -7.59 1.33
N GLY A 186 19.94 -6.93 2.35
CA GLY A 186 20.44 -6.95 3.73
C GLY A 186 21.76 -6.20 3.95
N LEU A 187 22.39 -5.68 2.89
CA LEU A 187 23.71 -5.06 2.92
C LEU A 187 23.64 -3.57 2.61
N SER A 188 24.70 -2.85 2.97
CA SER A 188 24.89 -1.49 2.44
C SER A 188 25.44 -1.57 1.00
N PRO A 189 25.10 -0.61 0.13
CA PRO A 189 25.63 -0.59 -1.24
C PRO A 189 27.17 -0.58 -1.28
N LYS A 190 27.83 0.15 -0.37
CA LYS A 190 29.30 0.15 -0.24
C LYS A 190 29.85 -1.24 0.09
N ALA A 191 29.22 -1.97 1.02
CA ALA A 191 29.64 -3.32 1.37
C ALA A 191 29.47 -4.28 0.17
N TYR A 192 28.37 -4.14 -0.58
CA TYR A 192 28.10 -4.93 -1.77
C TYR A 192 29.15 -4.69 -2.87
N VAL A 193 29.47 -3.43 -3.17
CA VAL A 193 30.51 -3.06 -4.15
C VAL A 193 31.89 -3.60 -3.75
N LYS A 194 32.22 -3.58 -2.46
CA LYS A 194 33.46 -4.16 -1.95
C LYS A 194 33.51 -5.67 -2.22
N GLN A 195 32.41 -6.40 -2.04
CA GLN A 195 32.34 -7.83 -2.35
C GLN A 195 32.53 -8.11 -3.84
N ILE A 196 31.89 -7.34 -4.73
CA ILE A 196 32.08 -7.46 -6.18
C ILE A 196 33.54 -7.20 -6.56
N SER A 197 34.13 -6.13 -6.04
CA SER A 197 35.51 -5.75 -6.33
C SER A 197 36.52 -6.82 -5.87
N LEU A 198 36.25 -7.48 -4.73
CA LEU A 198 37.08 -8.58 -4.23
C LEU A 198 36.96 -9.83 -5.11
N ARG A 199 35.75 -10.16 -5.59
CA ARG A 199 35.51 -11.28 -6.51
C ARG A 199 36.23 -11.08 -7.85
N ALA A 200 36.15 -9.89 -8.43
CA ALA A 200 36.84 -9.56 -9.67
C ALA A 200 38.36 -9.75 -9.54
N ARG A 201 38.97 -9.24 -8.46
CA ARG A 201 40.41 -9.40 -8.19
C ARG A 201 40.85 -10.85 -7.98
N ALA A 202 39.99 -11.70 -7.43
CA ALA A 202 40.28 -13.12 -7.24
C ALA A 202 40.19 -13.92 -8.55
N GLN A 203 39.43 -13.44 -9.54
CA GLN A 203 39.32 -14.04 -10.87
C GLN A 203 40.45 -13.60 -11.80
N ASP A 204 41.01 -12.41 -11.59
CA ASP A 204 42.16 -11.87 -12.33
C ASP A 204 43.53 -12.26 -11.73
N ALA A 205 43.56 -13.09 -10.69
CA ALA A 205 44.80 -13.60 -10.10
C ALA A 205 45.37 -14.75 -10.97
N PRO A 206 46.63 -14.66 -11.43
CA PRO A 206 47.24 -15.60 -12.37
C PRO A 206 47.51 -16.99 -11.80
#